data_AF-A0A9P4NND3-F1
#
_entry.id   AF-A0A9P4NND3-F1
#
_cell.length_a   1.000
_cell.length_b   1.000
_cell.length_c   1.000
_cell.angle_alpha   90.00
_cell.angle_beta   90.00
_cell.angle_gamma   90.00
#
_symmetry.space_group_name_H-M   'P 1'
#
loop_
_entity.id
_entity.type
_entity.pdbx_description
1 polymer ?
#
loop_
_entity_poly.entity_id
_entity_poly.type
_entity_poly.pdbx_seq_one_letter_code
_entity_poly.pdbx_strand_id
1 'polypeptide(L)'
;MADHPKEDELTPETTEGFKVGEKKTIDEYQKLDANDESLRKWKASLGLGTGDSISDPNDPRTCIIVSLGLEVEGRPDITIDLSQPGQLETLKSKPFTIKEGAVYRMKVKFKVQNQILSGLKYLQVVKRHGLSQKEQEMLGSYSPNTTDKPFYEKKFSPEEAPSGMLVRGKYTATSKFIDDDNHTHLKFEWTFEIKKDW
;
A
#
# COMPACT_ATOMS: atom_id res chain seq x y z
N MET A 1 16.65 -23.28 -7.25
CA MET A 1 15.18 -23.30 -7.02
C MET A 1 14.81 -21.92 -6.50
N ALA A 2 13.91 -21.20 -7.15
CA ALA A 2 13.52 -19.86 -6.70
C ALA A 2 12.67 -19.99 -5.43
N ASP A 3 13.17 -19.44 -4.31
CA ASP A 3 12.54 -19.47 -2.99
C ASP A 3 11.39 -18.45 -2.91
N HIS A 4 10.35 -18.64 -3.72
CA HIS A 4 9.17 -17.78 -3.64
C HIS A 4 8.47 -17.96 -2.28
N PRO A 5 7.91 -16.89 -1.67
CA PRO A 5 7.08 -17.03 -0.47
C PRO A 5 5.96 -18.03 -0.74
N LYS A 6 5.71 -18.94 0.22
CA LYS A 6 4.51 -19.78 0.16
C LYS A 6 3.31 -18.85 0.24
N GLU A 7 2.24 -19.12 -0.51
CA GLU A 7 1.07 -18.23 -0.54
C GLU A 7 0.49 -17.94 0.85
N ASP A 8 0.62 -18.90 1.76
CA ASP A 8 0.24 -18.81 3.18
C ASP A 8 0.94 -17.64 3.92
N GLU A 9 2.20 -17.31 3.59
CA GLU A 9 2.96 -16.23 4.24
C GLU A 9 2.46 -14.82 3.86
N LEU A 10 1.76 -14.68 2.73
CA LEU A 10 1.21 -13.41 2.21
C LEU A 10 -0.33 -13.35 2.29
N THR A 11 -0.88 -14.00 3.31
CA THR A 11 -2.28 -13.88 3.71
C THR A 11 -2.42 -12.80 4.79
N PRO A 12 -3.45 -11.94 4.72
CA PRO A 12 -3.69 -10.98 5.79
C PRO A 12 -4.12 -11.72 7.07
N GLU A 13 -3.69 -11.23 8.22
CA GLU A 13 -4.16 -11.71 9.51
C GLU A 13 -5.64 -11.35 9.70
N THR A 14 -6.41 -12.29 10.25
CA THR A 14 -7.82 -12.07 10.57
C THR A 14 -7.93 -11.50 11.98
N THR A 15 -8.67 -10.39 12.14
CA THR A 15 -9.02 -9.88 13.46
C THR A 15 -10.22 -10.65 13.98
N GLU A 16 -10.08 -11.31 15.14
CA GLU A 16 -11.18 -12.07 15.75
C GLU A 16 -12.42 -11.18 15.92
N GLY A 17 -13.56 -11.66 15.42
CA GLY A 17 -14.85 -10.95 15.50
C GLY A 17 -15.09 -9.87 14.44
N PHE A 18 -14.09 -9.47 13.65
CA PHE A 18 -14.30 -8.53 12.55
C PHE A 18 -15.06 -9.21 11.40
N LYS A 19 -16.14 -8.59 10.94
CA LYS A 19 -16.91 -9.02 9.77
C LYS A 19 -16.97 -7.88 8.78
N VAL A 20 -16.58 -8.17 7.54
CA VAL A 20 -16.70 -7.22 6.44
C VAL A 20 -18.18 -6.88 6.26
N GLY A 21 -18.47 -5.58 6.19
CA GLY A 21 -19.84 -5.08 6.02
C GLY A 21 -20.43 -5.43 4.64
N GLU A 22 -21.72 -5.17 4.47
CA GLU A 22 -22.38 -5.32 3.17
C GLU A 22 -21.79 -4.33 2.16
N LYS A 23 -21.45 -4.81 0.96
CA LYS A 23 -21.01 -3.96 -0.13
C LYS A 23 -22.14 -3.05 -0.57
N LYS A 24 -21.86 -1.76 -0.65
CA LYS A 24 -22.76 -0.76 -1.24
C LYS A 24 -21.99 0.10 -2.21
N THR A 25 -22.65 0.45 -3.29
CA THR A 25 -22.14 1.37 -4.29
C THR A 25 -22.18 2.81 -3.79
N ILE A 26 -21.40 3.69 -4.41
CA ILE A 26 -21.39 5.12 -4.08
C ILE A 26 -22.77 5.73 -4.28
N ASP A 27 -23.47 5.36 -5.36
CA ASP A 27 -24.82 5.84 -5.65
C ASP A 27 -25.81 5.43 -4.57
N GLU A 28 -25.70 4.20 -4.05
CA GLU A 28 -26.50 3.76 -2.90
C GLU A 28 -26.16 4.57 -1.65
N TYR A 29 -24.88 4.81 -1.36
CA TYR A 29 -24.48 5.66 -0.24
C TYR A 29 -24.97 7.10 -0.36
N GLN A 30 -25.05 7.66 -1.56
CA GLN A 30 -25.58 9.01 -1.78
C GLN A 30 -27.10 9.08 -1.64
N LYS A 31 -27.82 8.04 -2.06
CA LYS A 31 -29.29 7.97 -1.98
C LYS A 31 -29.78 7.69 -0.56
N LEU A 32 -29.02 6.90 0.21
CA LEU A 32 -29.32 6.66 1.62
C LEU A 32 -29.37 8.00 2.37
N ASP A 33 -30.47 8.26 3.05
CA ASP A 33 -30.64 9.44 3.92
C ASP A 33 -30.41 10.78 3.22
N ALA A 34 -30.72 10.88 1.92
CA ALA A 34 -30.51 12.10 1.14
C ALA A 34 -31.27 13.33 1.66
N ASN A 35 -32.33 13.12 2.46
CA ASN A 35 -33.10 14.18 3.09
C ASN A 35 -32.49 14.68 4.41
N ASP A 36 -31.46 14.00 4.94
CA ASP A 36 -30.79 14.38 6.18
C ASP A 36 -29.55 15.24 5.88
N GLU A 37 -29.62 16.52 6.26
CA GLU A 37 -28.54 17.47 6.05
C GLU A 37 -27.25 17.08 6.80
N SER A 38 -27.37 16.52 8.01
CA SER A 38 -26.22 16.14 8.83
C SER A 38 -25.46 14.96 8.23
N LEU A 39 -26.20 13.94 7.75
CA LEU A 39 -25.61 12.78 7.09
C LEU A 39 -25.02 13.14 5.73
N ARG A 40 -25.63 14.06 4.99
CA ARG A 40 -25.04 14.60 3.76
C ARG A 40 -23.72 15.31 4.00
N LYS A 41 -23.65 16.19 5.00
CA LYS A 41 -22.41 16.89 5.36
C LYS A 41 -21.33 15.92 5.84
N TRP A 42 -21.71 14.89 6.59
CA TRP A 42 -20.80 13.83 7.02
C TRP A 42 -20.28 13.00 5.82
N LYS A 43 -21.14 12.61 4.87
CA LYS A 43 -20.71 11.91 3.64
C LYS A 43 -19.76 12.78 2.81
N ALA A 44 -20.07 14.07 2.67
CA ALA A 44 -19.19 15.02 1.99
C ALA A 44 -17.82 15.16 2.69
N SER A 45 -17.77 15.17 4.03
CA SER A 45 -16.50 15.22 4.76
C SER A 45 -15.66 13.95 4.61
N LEU A 46 -16.29 12.81 4.30
CA LEU A 46 -15.63 11.57 3.89
C LEU A 46 -15.20 11.57 2.41
N GLY A 47 -15.41 12.67 1.68
CA GLY A 47 -15.10 12.80 0.26
C GLY A 47 -16.12 12.15 -0.68
N LEU A 48 -17.30 11.79 -0.18
CA LEU A 48 -18.39 11.26 -1.02
C LEU A 48 -19.24 12.43 -1.54
N GLY A 49 -19.29 12.59 -2.86
CA GLY A 49 -20.08 13.65 -3.50
C GLY A 49 -19.40 15.02 -3.52
N THR A 50 -18.07 15.08 -3.40
CA THR A 50 -17.26 16.30 -3.51
C THR A 50 -16.30 16.23 -4.70
N GLY A 51 -16.27 17.27 -5.53
CA GLY A 51 -15.46 17.32 -6.75
C GLY A 51 -15.96 16.39 -7.86
N ASP A 52 -15.37 16.53 -9.04
CA ASP A 52 -15.70 15.68 -10.19
C ASP A 52 -14.92 14.35 -10.10
N SER A 53 -15.58 13.24 -10.42
CA SER A 53 -14.91 11.94 -10.48
C SER A 53 -13.82 11.96 -11.55
N ILE A 54 -12.61 11.55 -11.16
CA ILE A 54 -11.48 11.34 -12.09
C ILE A 54 -11.26 9.85 -12.39
N SER A 55 -12.26 9.01 -12.10
CA SER A 55 -12.21 7.57 -12.39
C SER A 55 -12.23 7.33 -13.90
N ASP A 56 -11.43 6.39 -14.38
CA ASP A 56 -11.49 5.96 -15.79
C ASP A 56 -12.55 4.85 -15.93
N PRO A 57 -13.65 5.09 -16.68
CA PRO A 57 -14.70 4.08 -16.86
C PRO A 57 -14.23 2.80 -17.54
N ASN A 58 -13.08 2.83 -18.24
CA ASN A 58 -12.54 1.68 -18.96
C ASN A 58 -11.53 0.87 -18.12
N ASP A 59 -11.14 1.36 -16.95
CA ASP A 59 -10.20 0.69 -16.07
C ASP A 59 -10.95 0.06 -14.88
N PRO A 60 -11.05 -1.27 -14.81
CA PRO A 60 -11.83 -1.96 -13.79
C PRO A 60 -11.17 -1.95 -12.40
N ARG A 61 -9.90 -1.52 -12.29
CA ARG A 61 -9.18 -1.52 -11.01
C ARG A 61 -9.85 -0.57 -10.02
N THR A 62 -10.04 -0.97 -8.77
CA THR A 62 -10.53 -0.08 -7.70
C THR A 62 -9.41 0.72 -7.06
N CYS A 63 -8.21 0.13 -6.96
CA CYS A 63 -7.03 0.78 -6.43
C CYS A 63 -5.85 0.61 -7.39
N ILE A 64 -5.13 1.69 -7.63
CA ILE A 64 -3.95 1.75 -8.48
C ILE A 64 -2.81 2.29 -7.63
N ILE A 65 -1.83 1.45 -7.33
CA ILE A 65 -0.61 1.87 -6.64
C ILE A 65 0.24 2.66 -7.64
N VAL A 66 0.41 3.96 -7.40
CA VAL A 66 1.09 4.89 -8.30
C VAL A 66 2.59 4.92 -8.01
N SER A 67 2.98 5.00 -6.74
CA SER A 67 4.41 5.00 -6.39
C SER A 67 4.64 4.48 -4.98
N LEU A 68 5.84 3.94 -4.76
CA LEU A 68 6.37 3.65 -3.44
C LEU A 68 7.60 4.50 -3.18
N GLY A 69 7.71 5.01 -1.97
CA GLY A 69 8.84 5.80 -1.51
C GLY A 69 9.45 5.23 -0.25
N LEU A 70 10.76 5.35 -0.13
CA LEU A 70 11.50 5.17 1.11
C LEU A 70 11.97 6.55 1.56
N GLU A 71 11.31 7.09 2.58
CA GLU A 71 11.72 8.31 3.29
C GLU A 71 12.76 7.90 4.32
N VAL A 72 13.90 8.58 4.32
CA VAL A 72 14.99 8.31 5.26
C VAL A 72 15.45 9.65 5.80
N GLU A 73 15.62 9.72 7.12
CA GLU A 73 16.07 10.95 7.76
C GLU A 73 17.40 11.44 7.18
N GLY A 74 17.46 12.74 6.85
CA GLY A 74 18.67 13.40 6.37
C GLY A 74 19.02 13.18 4.89
N ARG A 75 18.13 12.58 4.08
CA ARG A 75 18.33 12.44 2.63
C ARG A 75 17.02 12.57 1.84
N PRO A 76 17.10 12.86 0.52
CA PRO A 76 15.92 12.83 -0.34
C PRO A 76 15.32 11.43 -0.42
N ASP A 77 13.99 11.38 -0.49
CA ASP A 77 13.24 10.14 -0.61
C ASP A 77 13.61 9.38 -1.88
N ILE A 78 13.77 8.06 -1.73
CA ILE A 78 13.91 7.18 -2.87
C ILE A 78 12.51 6.80 -3.31
N THR A 79 12.04 7.36 -4.42
CA THR A 79 10.68 7.11 -4.94
C THR A 79 10.72 6.34 -6.25
N ILE A 80 9.79 5.42 -6.38
CA ILE A 80 9.67 4.51 -7.52
C ILE A 80 8.27 4.66 -8.06
N ASP A 81 8.19 5.15 -9.28
CA ASP A 81 6.94 5.24 -10.01
C ASP A 81 6.56 3.83 -10.51
N LEU A 82 5.42 3.34 -10.05
CA LEU A 82 4.83 2.04 -10.38
C LEU A 82 3.75 2.15 -11.46
N SER A 83 3.45 3.36 -11.94
CA SER A 83 2.51 3.58 -13.05
C SER A 83 3.08 3.16 -14.40
N GLN A 84 4.41 3.07 -14.52
CA GLN A 84 5.10 2.77 -15.77
C GLN A 84 5.39 1.26 -15.92
N PRO A 85 5.21 0.67 -17.12
CA PRO A 85 5.59 -0.72 -17.38
C PRO A 85 7.09 -0.97 -17.13
N GLY A 86 7.42 -2.13 -16.56
CA GLY A 86 8.82 -2.57 -16.37
C GLY A 86 9.51 -2.07 -15.09
N GLN A 87 8.87 -1.22 -14.29
CA GLN A 87 9.45 -0.71 -13.05
C GLN A 87 9.57 -1.79 -11.97
N LEU A 88 8.65 -2.75 -11.95
CA LEU A 88 8.70 -3.91 -11.06
C LEU A 88 9.93 -4.82 -11.33
N GLU A 89 10.39 -4.92 -12.57
CA GLU A 89 11.59 -5.69 -12.91
C GLU A 89 12.87 -4.98 -12.42
N THR A 90 12.85 -3.65 -12.45
CA THR A 90 13.95 -2.83 -11.93
C THR A 90 14.08 -3.01 -10.41
N LEU A 91 12.95 -3.06 -9.71
CA LEU A 91 12.86 -3.31 -8.26
C LEU A 91 13.52 -4.64 -7.83
N LYS A 92 13.36 -5.67 -8.65
CA LYS A 92 13.93 -6.99 -8.40
C LYS A 92 15.43 -7.06 -8.72
N SER A 93 15.86 -6.38 -9.78
CA SER A 93 17.23 -6.48 -10.30
C SER A 93 18.21 -5.48 -9.65
N LYS A 94 17.74 -4.30 -9.23
CA LYS A 94 18.57 -3.24 -8.64
C LYS A 94 18.21 -3.04 -7.15
N PRO A 95 19.04 -3.52 -6.21
CA PRO A 95 18.74 -3.39 -4.80
C PRO A 95 18.90 -1.95 -4.31
N PHE A 96 17.98 -1.49 -3.45
CA PHE A 96 18.16 -0.24 -2.70
C PHE A 96 19.20 -0.43 -1.61
N THR A 97 20.12 0.51 -1.47
CA THR A 97 21.02 0.49 -0.31
C THR A 97 20.34 1.19 0.87
N ILE A 98 20.23 0.46 1.99
CA ILE A 98 19.75 0.97 3.27
C ILE A 98 20.93 0.97 4.23
N LYS A 99 21.27 2.13 4.80
CA LYS A 99 22.30 2.22 5.82
C LYS A 99 21.79 1.56 7.11
N GLU A 100 22.62 0.71 7.71
CA GLU A 100 22.31 0.08 8.99
C GLU A 100 22.05 1.11 10.09
N GLY A 101 21.09 0.85 10.99
CA GLY A 101 20.66 1.79 12.03
C GLY A 101 19.98 3.05 11.51
N ALA A 102 19.74 3.18 10.19
CA ALA A 102 18.95 4.29 9.67
C ALA A 102 17.47 4.07 10.00
N VAL A 103 16.84 5.13 10.51
CA VAL A 103 15.38 5.18 10.61
C VAL A 103 14.84 5.55 9.24
N TYR A 104 13.96 4.71 8.72
CA TYR A 104 13.29 4.91 7.45
C TYR A 104 11.78 4.73 7.60
N ARG A 105 11.06 5.21 6.60
CA ARG A 105 9.61 5.14 6.55
C ARG A 105 9.17 4.90 5.13
N MET A 106 8.43 3.82 4.91
CA MET A 106 7.79 3.63 3.62
C MET A 106 6.66 4.67 3.45
N LYS A 107 6.43 5.08 2.20
CA LYS A 107 5.25 5.84 1.80
C LYS A 107 4.68 5.25 0.52
N VAL A 108 3.36 5.19 0.44
CA VAL A 108 2.66 4.76 -0.76
C VAL A 108 1.79 5.90 -1.26
N LYS A 109 1.85 6.13 -2.58
CA LYS A 109 0.91 6.98 -3.30
C LYS A 109 0.02 6.08 -4.15
N PHE A 110 -1.28 6.26 -4.06
CA PHE A 110 -2.24 5.44 -4.80
C PHE A 110 -3.47 6.24 -5.18
N LYS A 111 -4.16 5.73 -6.21
CA LYS A 111 -5.44 6.25 -6.70
C LYS A 111 -6.52 5.21 -6.44
N VAL A 112 -7.64 5.64 -5.89
CA VAL A 112 -8.87 4.88 -5.77
C VAL A 112 -9.85 5.38 -6.81
N GLN A 113 -10.52 4.47 -7.51
CA GLN A 113 -11.46 4.81 -8.56
C GLN A 113 -12.67 3.88 -8.54
N ASN A 114 -13.73 4.29 -9.23
CA ASN A 114 -15.00 3.58 -9.42
C ASN A 114 -15.82 3.37 -8.14
N GLN A 115 -15.26 2.78 -7.08
CA GLN A 115 -15.97 2.40 -5.86
C GLN A 115 -15.13 2.71 -4.60
N ILE A 116 -15.78 2.69 -3.43
CA ILE A 116 -15.08 2.82 -2.14
C ILE A 116 -14.17 1.60 -1.96
N LEU A 117 -12.91 1.86 -1.63
CA LEU A 117 -11.93 0.85 -1.25
C LEU A 117 -12.03 0.60 0.26
N SER A 118 -12.42 -0.61 0.67
CA SER A 118 -12.55 -0.95 2.10
C SER A 118 -11.34 -1.70 2.63
N GLY A 119 -10.71 -1.16 3.67
CA GLY A 119 -9.68 -1.86 4.45
C GLY A 119 -8.46 -2.27 3.63
N LEU A 120 -7.89 -1.33 2.86
CA LEU A 120 -6.61 -1.54 2.20
C LEU A 120 -5.54 -1.87 3.25
N LYS A 121 -4.84 -2.97 3.02
CA LYS A 121 -3.74 -3.48 3.84
C LYS A 121 -2.51 -3.63 2.98
N TYR A 122 -1.36 -3.41 3.61
CA TYR A 122 -0.06 -3.77 3.08
C TYR A 122 0.48 -4.97 3.82
N LEU A 123 1.01 -5.93 3.08
CA LEU A 123 1.70 -7.11 3.59
C LEU A 123 3.10 -7.14 3.02
N GLN A 124 4.07 -7.47 3.85
CA GLN A 124 5.45 -7.63 3.46
C GLN A 124 6.01 -8.91 4.06
N VAL A 125 6.75 -9.66 3.26
CA VAL A 125 7.57 -10.77 3.73
C VAL A 125 9.01 -10.51 3.30
N VAL A 126 9.90 -10.36 4.27
CA VAL A 126 11.35 -10.23 4.06
C VAL A 126 11.98 -11.59 4.30
N LYS A 127 12.79 -12.06 3.35
CA LYS A 127 13.52 -13.34 3.45
C LYS A 127 15.02 -13.14 3.42
N ARG A 128 15.71 -13.85 4.31
CA ARG A 128 17.18 -13.95 4.31
C ARG A 128 17.65 -15.26 4.94
N HIS A 129 18.55 -15.97 4.26
CA HIS A 129 19.17 -17.22 4.75
C HIS A 129 18.18 -18.27 5.29
N GLY A 130 17.01 -18.41 4.64
CA GLY A 130 15.97 -19.36 5.06
C GLY A 130 15.09 -18.89 6.23
N LEU A 131 15.35 -17.71 6.79
CA LEU A 131 14.45 -17.04 7.74
C LEU A 131 13.52 -16.09 6.98
N SER A 132 12.24 -16.07 7.35
CA SER A 132 11.25 -15.11 6.88
C SER A 132 10.70 -14.28 8.03
N GLN A 133 10.45 -13.00 7.76
CA GLN A 133 9.77 -12.07 8.65
C GLN A 133 8.57 -11.49 7.90
N LYS A 134 7.39 -11.60 8.50
CA LYS A 134 6.13 -11.08 7.96
C LYS A 134 5.74 -9.83 8.72
N GLU A 135 5.31 -8.81 7.98
CA GLU A 135 4.77 -7.56 8.52
C GLU A 135 3.46 -7.21 7.81
N GLN A 136 2.55 -6.58 8.54
CA GLN A 136 1.25 -6.15 8.05
C GLN A 136 0.93 -4.75 8.59
N GLU A 137 0.46 -3.85 7.71
CA GLU A 137 -0.05 -2.55 8.11
C GLU A 137 -1.44 -2.29 7.49
N MET A 138 -2.42 -1.92 8.33
CA MET A 138 -3.73 -1.45 7.88
C MET A 138 -3.61 0.00 7.41
N LEU A 139 -3.88 0.23 6.13
CA LEU A 139 -3.86 1.58 5.54
C LEU A 139 -5.22 2.25 5.68
N GLY A 140 -6.32 1.49 5.68
CA GLY A 140 -7.68 1.97 5.92
C GLY A 140 -8.60 1.95 4.70
N SER A 141 -9.75 2.63 4.82
CA SER A 141 -10.75 2.73 3.76
C SER A 141 -10.76 4.11 3.10
N TYR A 142 -11.01 4.13 1.79
CA TYR A 142 -10.81 5.32 0.96
C TYR A 142 -11.95 5.45 -0.07
N SER A 143 -12.48 6.66 -0.20
CA SER A 143 -13.42 7.03 -1.27
C SER A 143 -12.68 7.12 -2.62
N PRO A 144 -13.36 7.05 -3.78
CA PRO A 144 -12.69 7.36 -5.03
C PRO A 144 -12.10 8.77 -5.04
N ASN A 145 -10.98 8.90 -5.74
CA ASN A 145 -10.37 10.18 -5.97
C ASN A 145 -11.23 11.03 -6.92
N THR A 146 -11.24 12.32 -6.63
CA THR A 146 -11.92 13.36 -7.42
C THR A 146 -10.92 14.46 -7.77
N THR A 147 -11.36 15.47 -8.50
CA THR A 147 -10.54 16.65 -8.82
C THR A 147 -9.95 17.33 -7.58
N ASP A 148 -10.69 17.33 -6.47
CA ASP A 148 -10.27 17.96 -5.21
C ASP A 148 -9.19 17.16 -4.49
N LYS A 149 -9.21 15.84 -4.66
CA LYS A 149 -8.24 14.91 -4.07
C LYS A 149 -7.84 13.87 -5.11
N PRO A 150 -6.87 14.17 -5.98
CA PRO A 150 -6.54 13.30 -7.12
C PRO A 150 -5.73 12.05 -6.75
N PHE A 151 -5.15 12.01 -5.55
CA PHE A 151 -4.41 10.86 -5.03
C PHE A 151 -4.46 10.82 -3.50
N TYR A 152 -4.26 9.62 -2.95
CA TYR A 152 -3.95 9.41 -1.54
C TYR A 152 -2.45 9.18 -1.37
N GLU A 153 -1.92 9.66 -0.25
CA GLU A 153 -0.57 9.32 0.22
C GLU A 153 -0.67 8.81 1.66
N LYS A 154 -0.04 7.68 1.94
CA LYS A 154 0.03 7.11 3.28
C LYS A 154 1.49 6.83 3.63
N LYS A 155 1.93 7.39 4.74
CA LYS A 155 3.21 7.08 5.38
C LYS A 155 2.99 5.96 6.40
N PHE A 156 3.86 4.97 6.36
CA PHE A 156 3.83 3.78 7.20
C PHE A 156 4.38 4.09 8.59
N SER A 157 4.41 3.10 9.48
CA SER A 157 5.17 3.26 10.72
C SER A 157 6.68 3.40 10.42
N PRO A 158 7.43 4.27 11.13
CA PRO A 158 8.89 4.31 10.98
C PRO A 158 9.50 3.00 11.47
N GLU A 159 10.54 2.55 10.78
CA GLU A 159 11.30 1.35 11.08
C GLU A 159 12.79 1.69 11.19
N GLU A 160 13.52 0.96 12.03
CA GLU A 160 14.97 1.08 12.13
C GLU A 160 15.63 -0.10 11.42
N ALA A 161 16.52 0.19 10.47
CA ALA A 161 17.27 -0.84 9.78
C ALA A 161 18.18 -1.59 10.77
N PRO A 162 18.19 -2.93 10.78
CA PRO A 162 19.01 -3.68 11.73
C PRO A 162 20.51 -3.37 11.54
N SER A 163 21.26 -3.37 12.63
CA SER A 163 22.68 -3.02 12.65
C SER A 163 23.60 -4.17 13.07
N GLY A 164 24.82 -4.17 12.51
CA GLY A 164 25.85 -5.14 12.82
C GLY A 164 26.25 -6.04 11.64
N MET A 165 27.44 -6.63 11.74
CA MET A 165 28.05 -7.36 10.62
C MET A 165 27.21 -8.55 10.13
N LEU A 166 26.43 -9.19 11.02
CA LEU A 166 25.59 -10.35 10.67
C LEU A 166 24.34 -9.99 9.87
N VAL A 167 23.83 -8.76 10.04
CA VAL A 167 22.59 -8.28 9.39
C VAL A 167 22.86 -7.39 8.18
N ARG A 168 24.12 -7.05 7.88
CA ARG A 168 24.48 -6.46 6.59
C ARG A 168 24.39 -7.49 5.47
N GLY A 169 23.97 -7.08 4.27
CA GLY A 169 23.85 -7.95 3.10
C GLY A 169 22.54 -7.76 2.34
N LYS A 170 22.33 -8.60 1.33
CA LYS A 170 21.17 -8.53 0.43
C LYS A 170 19.96 -9.26 1.01
N TYR A 171 18.81 -8.61 0.88
CA TYR A 171 17.49 -9.09 1.28
C TYR A 171 16.56 -9.13 0.07
N THR A 172 15.64 -10.09 0.10
CA THR A 172 14.51 -10.14 -0.85
C THR A 172 13.24 -9.91 -0.06
N ALA A 173 12.44 -8.94 -0.50
CA ALA A 173 11.13 -8.68 0.04
C ALA A 173 10.06 -8.99 -1.00
N THR A 174 8.93 -9.53 -0.56
CA THR A 174 7.71 -9.59 -1.37
C THR A 174 6.65 -8.75 -0.69
N SER A 175 6.11 -7.80 -1.46
CA SER A 175 5.10 -6.86 -1.00
C SER A 175 3.77 -7.12 -1.69
N LYS A 176 2.66 -6.95 -0.95
CA LYS A 176 1.31 -7.16 -1.46
C LYS A 176 0.35 -6.12 -0.89
N PHE A 177 -0.43 -5.50 -1.75
CA PHE A 177 -1.58 -4.65 -1.42
C PHE A 177 -2.86 -5.46 -1.59
N ILE A 178 -3.65 -5.59 -0.54
CA ILE A 178 -4.89 -6.37 -0.50
C ILE A 178 -5.95 -5.62 0.30
N ASP A 179 -7.23 -5.82 -0.01
CA ASP A 179 -8.35 -5.20 0.71
C ASP A 179 -9.18 -6.22 1.52
N ASP A 180 -10.21 -5.74 2.21
CA ASP A 180 -11.13 -6.59 2.98
C ASP A 180 -11.95 -7.54 2.10
N ASP A 181 -12.06 -7.27 0.80
CA ASP A 181 -12.71 -8.13 -0.20
C ASP A 181 -11.77 -9.23 -0.72
N ASN A 182 -10.58 -9.36 -0.14
CA ASN A 182 -9.48 -10.23 -0.57
C ASN A 182 -8.98 -9.95 -2.00
N HIS A 183 -9.27 -8.77 -2.54
CA HIS A 183 -8.78 -8.36 -3.86
C HIS A 183 -7.32 -7.91 -3.75
N THR A 184 -6.45 -8.53 -4.54
CA THR A 184 -5.03 -8.13 -4.61
C THR A 184 -4.87 -7.03 -5.65
N HIS A 185 -4.50 -5.84 -5.20
CA HIS A 185 -4.31 -4.66 -6.05
C HIS A 185 -2.92 -4.61 -6.69
N LEU A 186 -1.91 -5.09 -5.96
CA LEU A 186 -0.54 -5.21 -6.47
C LEU A 186 0.23 -6.24 -5.63
N LYS A 187 1.01 -7.09 -6.29
CA LYS A 187 1.99 -7.99 -5.65
C LYS A 187 3.29 -7.96 -6.44
N PHE A 188 4.41 -7.73 -5.76
CA PHE A 188 5.71 -7.64 -6.42
C PHE A 188 6.85 -8.03 -5.48
N GLU A 189 7.95 -8.45 -6.09
CA GLU A 189 9.19 -8.78 -5.40
C GLU A 189 10.21 -7.65 -5.63
N TRP A 190 10.96 -7.31 -4.60
CA TRP A 190 12.01 -6.31 -4.67
C TRP A 190 13.18 -6.70 -3.79
N THR A 191 14.34 -6.10 -4.06
CA THR A 191 15.55 -6.37 -3.28
C THR A 191 16.08 -5.10 -2.65
N PHE A 192 16.72 -5.25 -1.49
CA PHE A 192 17.45 -4.18 -0.83
C PHE A 192 18.70 -4.76 -0.17
N GLU A 193 19.66 -3.90 0.14
CA GLU A 193 20.93 -4.27 0.72
C GLU A 193 21.22 -3.39 1.92
N ILE A 194 21.43 -4.03 3.08
CA ILE A 194 21.83 -3.32 4.29
C ILE A 194 23.34 -3.17 4.31
N LYS A 195 23.84 -1.94 4.37
CA LYS A 195 25.27 -1.60 4.37
C LYS A 195 25.64 -0.71 5.54
N LYS A 196 26.94 -0.64 5.83
CA LYS A 196 27.48 0.29 6.84
C LYS A 196 27.27 1.76 6.46
N ASP A 197 27.34 2.04 5.15
CA ASP A 197 27.21 3.36 4.55
C ASP A 197 26.28 3.28 3.33
N TRP A 198 25.83 4.43 2.85
CA TRP A 198 24.88 4.56 1.74
C TRP A 198 25.45 4.16 0.37
#